data_AF-A0A381Y3J5-F1
#
_entry.id   AF-A0A381Y3J5-F1
#
_cell.length_a   1.000
_cell.length_b   1.000
_cell.length_c   1.000
_cell.angle_alpha   90.00
_cell.angle_beta   90.00
_cell.angle_gamma   90.00
#
_symmetry.space_group_name_H-M   'P 1'
#
loop_
_entity.id
_entity.type
_entity.pdbx_description
1 polymer ?
#
loop_
_entity_poly.entity_id
_entity_poly.type
_entity_poly.pdbx_seq_one_letter_code
_entity_poly.pdbx_strand_id
1 'polypeptide(L)' 'VAGSLRIPLALLRRRSRDPHRVVLTARLENLGVASSRVVDNRVEVELTVEVREAEMVAAGTLRADWVSECRRCLEP' A
#
# COMPACT_ATOMS: atom_id res chain seq x y z
N VAL A 1 15.71 -5.18 5.42
CA VAL A 1 15.59 -3.81 4.84
C VAL A 1 14.09 -3.52 4.76
N ALA A 2 13.57 -2.59 5.56
CA ALA A 2 12.20 -2.14 5.35
C ALA A 2 12.15 -1.46 3.97
N GLY A 3 11.39 -2.02 3.04
CA GLY A 3 11.31 -1.49 1.68
C GLY A 3 10.74 -0.08 1.69
N SER A 4 11.24 0.78 0.81
CA SER A 4 10.66 2.10 0.57
C SER A 4 9.58 1.99 -0.50
N LEU A 5 8.42 2.61 -0.29
CA LEU A 5 7.40 2.79 -1.33
C LEU A 5 7.76 3.87 -2.36
N ARG A 6 8.91 4.55 -2.18
CA ARG A 6 9.44 5.47 -3.18
C ARG A 6 10.29 4.68 -4.18
N ILE A 7 9.77 4.52 -5.38
CA ILE A 7 10.41 3.78 -6.47
C ILE A 7 10.97 4.78 -7.49
N PRO A 8 12.29 4.79 -7.77
CA PRO A 8 12.84 5.67 -8.79
C PRO A 8 12.31 5.35 -10.19
N LEU A 9 11.80 6.35 -10.90
CA LEU A 9 11.27 6.18 -12.27
C LEU A 9 12.30 5.58 -13.24
N ALA A 10 13.57 5.91 -13.07
CA ALA A 10 14.66 5.37 -13.88
C ALA A 10 14.78 3.83 -13.76
N LEU A 11 14.40 3.26 -12.61
CA LEU A 11 14.40 1.83 -12.38
C LEU A 11 13.28 1.15 -13.17
N LEU A 12 12.09 1.76 -13.19
CA LEU A 12 10.93 1.25 -13.92
C LEU A 12 11.12 1.34 -15.44
N ARG A 13 11.62 2.46 -15.97
CA ARG A 13 11.84 2.65 -17.41
C ARG A 13 12.88 1.68 -17.99
N ARG A 14 13.90 1.31 -17.21
CA ARG A 14 14.93 0.34 -17.64
C ARG A 14 14.37 -1.07 -17.82
N ARG A 15 13.26 -1.40 -17.17
CA ARG A 15 12.60 -2.71 -17.22
C ARG A 15 11.21 -2.61 -17.83
N SER A 16 11.00 -1.76 -18.84
CA SER A 16 9.66 -1.48 -19.38
C SER A 16 8.87 -2.72 -19.86
N ARG A 17 9.52 -3.87 -20.06
CA ARG A 17 8.86 -5.15 -20.37
C ARG A 17 8.52 -6.02 -19.14
N ASP A 18 9.15 -5.80 -17.99
CA ASP A 18 8.96 -6.63 -16.80
C ASP A 18 8.34 -5.80 -15.65
N PRO A 19 7.19 -6.23 -15.09
CA PRO A 19 6.58 -5.55 -13.96
C PRO A 19 7.52 -5.52 -12.75
N HIS A 20 7.69 -4.36 -12.14
CA HIS A 20 8.48 -4.22 -10.92
C HIS A 20 7.67 -4.68 -9.72
N ARG A 21 8.05 -5.81 -9.12
CA ARG A 21 7.37 -6.35 -7.94
C ARG A 21 7.85 -5.65 -6.67
N VAL A 22 6.90 -5.18 -5.87
CA VAL A 22 7.10 -4.54 -4.58
C VAL A 22 6.47 -5.43 -3.51
N VAL A 23 7.30 -6.06 -2.70
CA VAL A 23 6.85 -6.85 -1.54
C VAL A 23 7.56 -6.34 -0.30
N LEU A 24 6.80 -5.72 0.60
CA LEU A 24 7.34 -5.13 1.83
C LEU A 24 6.26 -4.95 2.89
N THR A 25 6.70 -4.79 4.13
CA THR A 25 5.88 -4.20 5.19
C THR A 25 6.22 -2.72 5.30
N ALA A 26 5.22 -1.85 5.14
CA ALA A 26 5.34 -0.41 5.30
C ALA A 26 4.65 0.06 6.58
N ARG A 27 5.11 1.23 7.07
CA ARG A 27 4.33 2.06 7.98
C ARG A 27 3.67 3.16 7.18
N LEU A 28 2.34 3.16 7.12
CA LEU A 28 1.53 4.15 6.41
C LEU A 28 0.68 4.92 7.41
N GLU A 29 1.10 6.15 7.71
CA GLU A 29 0.34 7.05 8.57
C GLU A 29 -0.94 7.52 7.89
N ASN A 30 -1.97 7.80 8.69
CA ASN A 30 -3.26 8.33 8.24
C ASN A 30 -4.03 7.39 7.29
N LEU A 31 -3.74 6.09 7.31
CA LEU A 31 -4.54 5.10 6.59
C LEU A 31 -5.75 4.69 7.45
N GLY A 32 -6.92 5.22 7.11
CA GLY A 32 -8.18 4.95 7.80
C GLY A 32 -9.38 5.34 6.94
N VAL A 33 -10.53 4.71 7.22
CA VAL A 33 -11.81 5.03 6.60
C VAL A 33 -12.84 5.19 7.70
N ALA A 34 -13.49 6.36 7.76
CA ALA A 34 -14.37 6.76 8.86
C ALA A 34 -13.66 6.62 10.22
N SER A 35 -14.24 5.91 11.19
CA SER A 35 -13.66 5.66 12.52
C SER A 35 -12.66 4.50 12.56
N SER A 36 -12.34 3.90 11.41
CA SER A 36 -11.43 2.74 11.34
C SER A 36 -9.97 3.20 11.24
N ARG A 37 -9.10 2.59 12.04
CA ARG A 37 -7.65 2.85 12.05
C ARG A 37 -6.87 1.54 11.86
N VAL A 38 -5.77 1.62 11.12
CA VAL A 38 -4.82 0.51 10.98
C VAL A 38 -4.01 0.34 12.27
N VAL A 39 -3.84 -0.89 12.71
CA VAL A 39 -3.04 -1.22 13.90
C VAL A 39 -1.55 -0.96 13.61
N ASP A 40 -0.89 -0.21 14.48
CA ASP A 40 0.54 0.18 14.39
C ASP A 40 0.96 0.84 13.06
N ASN A 41 -0.02 1.36 12.29
CA ASN A 41 0.14 1.84 10.92
C ASN A 41 0.79 0.79 9.99
N ARG A 42 0.74 -0.50 10.34
CA ARG A 42 1.46 -1.57 9.65
C ARG A 42 0.64 -2.10 8.49
N VAL A 43 1.20 -2.04 7.29
CA VAL A 43 0.56 -2.51 6.06
C VAL A 43 1.50 -3.44 5.31
N GLU A 44 1.00 -4.62 4.96
CA GLU A 44 1.66 -5.55 4.08
C GLU A 44 1.30 -5.20 2.64
N VAL A 45 2.32 -4.96 1.83
CA VAL A 45 2.20 -4.47 0.46
C VAL A 45 2.72 -5.55 -0.47
N GLU A 46 1.86 -5.96 -1.40
CA GLU A 46 2.24 -6.80 -2.53
C GLU A 46 1.67 -6.16 -3.81
N LEU A 47 2.54 -5.48 -4.55
CA LEU A 47 2.15 -4.76 -5.76
C LEU A 47 3.07 -5.11 -6.93
N THR A 48 2.54 -5.03 -8.14
CA THR A 48 3.31 -4.91 -9.38
C THR A 48 3.17 -3.49 -9.92
N VAL A 49 4.26 -2.91 -10.38
CA VAL A 49 4.30 -1.57 -10.96
C VAL A 49 4.87 -1.64 -12.36
N GLU A 50 4.14 -1.09 -13.33
CA GLU A 50 4.51 -1.01 -14.73
C GLU A 50 4.47 0.45 -15.20
N VAL A 51 5.34 0.80 -16.13
CA VAL A 51 5.26 2.07 -16.87
C VAL A 51 4.77 1.75 -18.26
N ARG A 52 3.62 2.31 -18.64
CA ARG A 52 2.98 2.15 -19.96
C ARG A 52 3.00 3.50 -20.65
N GLU A 53 3.90 3.66 -21.62
CA GLU A 53 4.12 4.92 -22.33
C GLU A 53 4.40 6.10 -21.36
N ALA A 54 3.40 6.95 -21.10
CA ALA A 54 3.46 8.09 -20.20
C ALA A 54 2.82 7.84 -18.82
N GLU A 55 2.18 6.69 -18.63
CA GLU A 55 1.44 6.35 -17.41
C GLU A 55 2.18 5.34 -16.55
N MET A 56 1.85 5.35 -15.26
CA MET A 56 2.29 4.34 -14.30
C MET A 56 1.08 3.60 -13.77
N VAL A 57 1.09 2.28 -13.89
CA VAL A 57 0.02 1.42 -13.39
C VAL A 57 0.59 0.59 -12.24
N ALA A 58 -0.06 0.65 -11.09
CA ALA A 58 0.22 -0.20 -9.94
C ALA A 58 -1.00 -1.07 -9.65
N ALA A 59 -0.80 -2.37 -9.48
CA ALA A 59 -1.85 -3.33 -9.19
C ALA A 59 -1.41 -4.33 -8.11
N GLY A 60 -2.34 -4.84 -7.31
CA GLY A 60 -2.05 -5.86 -6.31
C GLY A 60 -2.90 -5.74 -5.06
N THR A 61 -2.33 -6.07 -3.90
CA THR A 61 -3.06 -6.14 -2.63
C THR A 61 -2.32 -5.40 -1.52
N LEU A 62 -3.09 -4.69 -0.71
CA LEU A 62 -2.67 -4.17 0.59
C LEU A 62 -3.42 -4.92 1.67
N ARG A 63 -2.73 -5.38 2.71
CA ARG A 63 -3.33 -6.07 3.86
C ARG A 63 -2.92 -5.37 5.14
N ALA A 64 -3.86 -5.18 6.04
CA ALA A 64 -3.62 -4.56 7.32
C ALA A 64 -4.67 -5.02 8.34
N ASP A 65 -4.23 -5.26 9.56
CA ASP A 65 -5.14 -5.36 10.69
C ASP A 65 -5.66 -3.97 11.02
N TRP A 66 -6.95 -3.87 11.34
CA TRP A 66 -7.60 -2.61 11.66
C TRP A 66 -8.54 -2.77 12.85
N VAL A 67 -8.78 -1.66 13.52
CA VAL A 67 -9.77 -1.56 14.58
C VAL A 67 -10.68 -0.37 14.31
N SER A 68 -11.91 -0.44 14.77
CA SER A 68 -12.90 0.60 14.57
C SER A 68 -13.87 0.65 15.73
N GLU A 69 -14.57 1.76 15.84
CA GLU A 69 -15.61 1.95 16.85
C GLU A 69 -16.83 1.07 16.52
N CYS A 70 -17.25 0.30 17.51
CA CYS A 70 -18.48 -0.48 17.44
C CYS A 70 -19.69 0.44 17.69
N ARG A 71 -20.39 0.86 16.64
CA ARG A 71 -21.57 1.75 16.78
C ARG A 71 -22.68 1.17 17.67
N ARG A 72 -22.91 -0.15 17.64
CA ARG A 72 -23.87 -0.83 18.54
C ARG A 72 -23.45 -0.81 20.00
N CYS A 73 -22.15 -0.75 20.26
CA CYS A 73 -21.63 -0.70 21.63
C CYS A 73 -21.74 0.70 22.24
N LEU A 74 -22.16 1.69 21.43
CA LEU A 74 -22.35 3.09 21.81
C LEU A 74 -23.84 3.47 21.92
N GLU A 75 -24.76 2.55 21.60
CA GLU A 75 -26.19 2.70 21.84
C GLU A 75 -26.49 2.30 23.30
N PRO A 76 -27.19 3.13 24.12
CA PRO A 76 -27.49 2.85 25.53
C PRO A 76 -28.40 1.63 25.76
#